data_AF-A0A399UL23-F1
#
_entry.id   AF-A0A399UL23-F1
#
_cell.length_a   1.000
_cell.length_b   1.000
_cell.length_c   1.000
_cell.angle_alpha   90.00
_cell.angle_beta   90.00
_cell.angle_gamma   90.00
#
_symmetry.space_group_name_H-M   'P 1'
#
loop_
_entity.id
_entity.type
_entity.pdbx_description
1 polymer ?
#
loop_
_entity_poly.entity_id
_entity_poly.type
_entity_poly.pdbx_seq_one_letter_code
_entity_poly.pdbx_strand_id
1 'polypeptide(L)'
;MALRFGGGRLGLAMGLVLFSAEAALAQARLDAASATTVFGQAQALCDADGGRAWGVSLCGPILIADPATRDFIANADGVDAPLEREGAFFTGRLPDSVPIANTAVRWNGRVWTMLMAPLPEDETARSILLMHEAWHRIQDQIGLKAIHADQPQLETEAGRLSLRLELRALSAALAAVETVERRRAVEDALALRAWRHARFPEAQAAEDAMERNEGVAEYTGRLLSRDDQMTSRLAAHLARGDRVRAYARSFAYYTGPPMASFWMRLRRAGRRTGIAARDWGGCWRARWSCRSSPMKRSSRNAGPDTGRRRSRPRKRQGRANRRRASPP
;
A
#
# COMPACT_ATOMS: atom_id res chain seq x y z
N MET A 1 11.22 22.32 -81.51
CA MET A 1 10.26 22.76 -80.47
C MET A 1 11.07 23.06 -79.22
N ALA A 2 11.24 24.36 -78.94
CA ALA A 2 11.56 25.04 -77.67
C ALA A 2 12.05 24.20 -76.45
N LEU A 3 13.06 24.54 -75.64
CA LEU A 3 13.84 25.77 -75.35
C LEU A 3 15.09 25.35 -74.53
N ARG A 4 16.30 25.73 -74.95
CA ARG A 4 17.27 26.67 -74.30
C ARG A 4 17.74 26.34 -72.86
N PHE A 5 19.05 26.05 -72.70
CA PHE A 5 20.14 26.92 -72.14
C PHE A 5 19.92 27.34 -70.67
N GLY A 6 20.86 27.33 -69.74
CA GLY A 6 22.31 27.10 -69.67
C GLY A 6 22.64 27.01 -68.16
N GLY A 7 23.79 26.48 -67.73
CA GLY A 7 25.04 27.21 -67.78
C GLY A 7 25.44 27.73 -66.39
N GLY A 8 26.24 26.93 -65.68
CA GLY A 8 27.34 27.32 -64.78
C GLY A 8 27.08 28.16 -63.53
N ARG A 9 27.74 27.76 -62.41
CA ARG A 9 28.70 28.59 -61.66
C ARG A 9 29.34 27.84 -60.50
N LEU A 10 30.67 27.97 -60.39
CA LEU A 10 31.47 27.77 -59.17
C LEU A 10 30.93 28.65 -58.02
N GLY A 11 31.03 28.15 -56.79
CA GLY A 11 30.77 28.92 -55.57
C GLY A 11 31.46 28.32 -54.35
N LEU A 12 32.53 28.99 -53.93
CA LEU A 12 33.27 28.88 -52.68
C LEU A 12 32.41 29.34 -51.49
N ALA A 13 32.41 28.67 -50.34
CA ALA A 13 32.38 29.30 -49.01
C ALA A 13 32.53 28.28 -47.87
N MET A 14 33.64 28.46 -47.15
CA MET A 14 33.89 28.00 -45.79
C MET A 14 32.75 28.48 -44.86
N GLY A 15 32.17 27.57 -44.08
CA GLY A 15 31.15 27.86 -43.09
C GLY A 15 31.25 26.90 -41.93
N LEU A 16 32.32 27.04 -41.15
CA LEU A 16 32.50 26.38 -39.86
C LEU A 16 31.48 26.99 -38.89
N VAL A 17 30.26 26.45 -38.85
CA VAL A 17 29.32 26.76 -37.79
C VAL A 17 29.60 25.80 -36.64
N LEU A 18 30.57 26.18 -35.82
CA LEU A 18 30.64 25.73 -34.43
C LEU A 18 29.40 26.28 -33.74
N PHE A 19 28.28 25.57 -33.84
CA PHE A 19 27.24 25.68 -32.83
C PHE A 19 27.85 25.11 -31.57
N SER A 20 28.38 26.01 -30.72
CA SER A 20 28.71 25.72 -29.34
C SER A 20 27.52 25.00 -28.74
N ALA A 21 27.67 23.70 -28.50
CA ALA A 21 26.73 22.89 -27.74
C ALA A 21 26.83 23.30 -26.26
N GLU A 22 26.48 24.55 -25.97
CA GLU A 22 25.95 24.95 -24.68
C GLU A 22 24.42 24.86 -24.75
N ALA A 23 23.93 23.70 -25.21
CA ALA A 23 22.71 23.20 -24.62
C ALA A 23 23.11 22.86 -23.19
N ALA A 24 23.05 23.86 -22.32
CA ALA A 24 23.12 23.68 -20.90
C ALA A 24 22.19 22.50 -20.59
N LEU A 25 22.77 21.38 -20.17
CA LEU A 25 22.11 20.46 -19.28
C LEU A 25 21.85 21.28 -18.01
N ALA A 26 20.84 22.13 -18.07
CA ALA A 26 20.11 22.56 -16.90
C ALA A 26 19.40 21.30 -16.42
N GLN A 27 20.19 20.40 -15.83
CA GLN A 27 19.71 19.54 -14.77
C GLN A 27 19.05 20.55 -13.84
N ALA A 28 17.71 20.55 -13.79
CA ALA A 28 16.97 21.47 -12.95
C ALA A 28 17.53 21.25 -11.55
N ARG A 29 18.40 22.17 -11.10
CA ARG A 29 18.93 22.12 -9.73
C ARG A 29 17.70 22.02 -8.87
N LEU A 30 17.74 21.17 -7.84
CA LEU A 30 16.76 21.23 -6.76
C LEU A 30 16.61 22.71 -6.39
N ASP A 31 15.50 23.31 -6.78
CA ASP A 31 15.28 24.73 -6.63
C ASP A 31 14.28 24.97 -5.48
N ALA A 32 14.47 26.09 -4.79
CA ALA A 32 13.70 26.44 -3.62
C ALA A 32 12.20 26.60 -3.91
N ALA A 33 11.79 26.99 -5.13
CA ALA A 33 10.39 27.17 -5.49
C ALA A 33 9.68 25.81 -5.67
N SER A 34 10.36 24.86 -6.33
CA SER A 34 9.92 23.47 -6.42
C SER A 34 9.80 22.84 -5.02
N ALA A 35 10.79 23.04 -4.15
CA ALA A 35 10.74 22.55 -2.77
C ALA A 35 9.59 23.17 -1.95
N THR A 36 9.37 24.49 -2.07
CA THR A 36 8.24 25.19 -1.42
C THR A 36 6.91 24.55 -1.79
N THR A 37 6.71 24.30 -3.10
CA THR A 37 5.48 23.70 -3.62
C THR A 37 5.27 22.29 -3.06
N VAL A 38 6.32 21.48 -3.09
CA VAL A 38 6.29 20.08 -2.63
C VAL A 38 5.98 19.99 -1.13
N PHE A 39 6.69 20.76 -0.30
CA PHE A 39 6.48 20.73 1.15
C PHE A 39 5.14 21.32 1.55
N GLY A 40 4.71 22.42 0.92
CA GLY A 40 3.39 23.01 1.13
C GLY A 40 2.27 22.04 0.78
N GLN A 41 2.39 21.32 -0.34
CA GLN A 41 1.43 20.31 -0.75
C GLN A 41 1.38 19.13 0.23
N ALA A 42 2.53 18.59 0.63
CA ALA A 42 2.58 17.50 1.60
C ALA A 42 1.94 17.89 2.94
N GLN A 43 2.22 19.11 3.42
CA GLN A 43 1.64 19.68 4.63
C GLN A 43 0.11 19.78 4.51
N ALA A 44 -0.39 20.36 3.42
CA ALA A 44 -1.83 20.51 3.19
C ALA A 44 -2.59 19.17 3.09
N LEU A 45 -1.96 18.13 2.52
CA LEU A 45 -2.54 16.79 2.43
C LEU A 45 -2.59 16.11 3.81
N CYS A 46 -1.50 16.17 4.57
CA CYS A 46 -1.42 15.51 5.87
C CYS A 46 -2.26 16.22 6.94
N ASP A 47 -2.32 17.56 6.92
CA ASP A 47 -3.21 18.34 7.81
C ASP A 47 -4.67 18.05 7.51
N ALA A 48 -5.01 17.95 6.22
CA ALA A 48 -6.35 17.56 5.82
C ALA A 48 -6.70 16.17 6.33
N ASP A 49 -5.81 15.17 6.28
CA ASP A 49 -6.05 13.85 6.88
C ASP A 49 -6.16 13.91 8.41
N GLY A 50 -5.31 14.70 9.08
CA GLY A 50 -5.33 14.85 10.54
C GLY A 50 -5.13 13.51 11.29
N GLY A 51 -4.50 12.52 10.65
CA GLY A 51 -4.31 11.18 11.17
C GLY A 51 -5.56 10.30 11.15
N ARG A 52 -6.64 10.70 10.45
CA ARG A 52 -7.88 9.90 10.38
C ARG A 52 -7.70 8.58 9.65
N ALA A 53 -6.81 8.51 8.66
CA ALA A 53 -6.57 7.27 7.91
C ALA A 53 -5.92 6.17 8.78
N TRP A 54 -4.93 6.54 9.61
CA TRP A 54 -4.04 5.56 10.27
C TRP A 54 -3.93 5.69 11.79
N GLY A 55 -4.64 6.65 12.39
CA GLY A 55 -4.60 6.93 13.83
C GLY A 55 -3.32 7.63 14.30
N VAL A 56 -2.46 8.04 13.37
CA VAL A 56 -1.24 8.83 13.59
C VAL A 56 -1.08 9.82 12.43
N SER A 57 -0.42 10.95 12.65
CA SER A 57 -0.23 11.96 11.61
C SER A 57 0.80 11.52 10.56
N LEU A 58 0.46 11.73 9.28
CA LEU A 58 1.37 11.61 8.16
C LEU A 58 2.25 12.86 7.97
N CYS A 59 2.00 13.95 8.70
CA CYS A 59 2.89 15.11 8.70
C CYS A 59 4.23 14.75 9.32
N GLY A 60 5.31 15.25 8.74
CA GLY A 60 6.64 14.95 9.23
C GLY A 60 7.77 15.51 8.37
N PRO A 61 9.01 15.19 8.74
CA PRO A 61 10.20 15.67 8.05
C PRO A 61 10.30 15.02 6.66
N ILE A 62 10.53 15.85 5.65
CA ILE A 62 10.67 15.47 4.23
C ILE A 62 12.02 16.00 3.75
N LEU A 63 12.70 15.18 2.97
CA LEU A 63 13.94 15.51 2.29
C LEU A 63 13.81 15.14 0.81
N ILE A 64 14.12 16.09 -0.08
CA ILE A 64 14.15 15.88 -1.53
C ILE A 64 15.62 15.82 -1.93
N ALA A 65 16.04 14.73 -2.56
CA ALA A 65 17.42 14.49 -2.95
C ALA A 65 17.57 14.36 -4.47
N ASP A 66 18.63 14.95 -5.01
CA ASP A 66 19.06 14.74 -6.38
C ASP A 66 19.92 13.46 -6.41
N PRO A 67 19.52 12.41 -7.15
CA PRO A 67 20.27 11.16 -7.19
C PRO A 67 21.64 11.30 -7.88
N ALA A 68 21.83 12.30 -8.75
CA ALA A 68 23.08 12.53 -9.48
C ALA A 68 24.11 13.29 -8.65
N THR A 69 23.71 14.35 -7.94
CA THR A 69 24.64 15.17 -7.14
C THR A 69 24.71 14.77 -5.67
N ARG A 70 23.64 14.13 -5.18
CA ARG A 70 23.36 13.85 -3.76
C ARG A 70 23.04 15.09 -2.94
N ASP A 71 22.88 16.24 -3.58
CA ASP A 71 22.39 17.45 -2.92
C ASP A 71 20.95 17.23 -2.47
N PHE A 72 20.57 17.87 -1.36
CA PHE A 72 19.22 17.78 -0.85
C PHE A 72 18.67 19.12 -0.40
N ILE A 73 17.34 19.21 -0.38
CA ILE A 73 16.57 20.25 0.31
C ILE A 73 15.61 19.56 1.28
N ALA A 74 15.54 20.03 2.52
CA ALA A 74 14.71 19.48 3.59
C ALA A 74 13.85 20.54 4.28
N ASN A 75 12.70 20.12 4.80
CA ASN A 75 11.76 20.99 5.51
C ASN A 75 11.95 21.02 7.05
N ALA A 76 12.97 20.33 7.55
CA ALA A 76 13.29 20.25 8.96
C ALA A 76 14.81 20.18 9.15
N ASP A 77 15.28 20.55 10.34
CA ASP A 77 16.69 20.42 10.72
C ASP A 77 17.03 18.98 11.11
N GLY A 78 18.31 18.65 11.21
CA GLY A 78 18.81 17.45 11.87
C GLY A 78 18.53 17.41 13.37
N VAL A 79 18.82 16.27 13.98
CA VAL A 79 18.84 16.13 15.46
C VAL A 79 20.27 15.86 15.95
N ASP A 80 21.02 15.01 15.26
CA ASP A 80 22.38 14.65 15.69
C ASP A 80 23.38 15.77 15.37
N ALA A 81 23.19 16.45 14.23
CA ALA A 81 23.95 17.63 13.83
C ALA A 81 23.06 18.62 13.06
N PRO A 82 23.23 19.94 13.25
CA PRO A 82 22.50 20.95 12.49
C PRO A 82 22.86 20.89 11.01
N LEU A 83 21.86 21.05 10.16
CA LEU A 83 22.00 21.18 8.72
C LEU A 83 22.21 22.64 8.34
N GLU A 84 22.76 22.88 7.14
CA GLU A 84 22.93 24.23 6.62
C GLU A 84 21.55 24.84 6.36
N ARG A 85 21.28 26.02 6.95
CA ARG A 85 20.00 26.68 6.84
C ARG A 85 20.02 27.69 5.70
N GLU A 86 19.15 27.52 4.72
CA GLU A 86 18.99 28.42 3.58
C GLU A 86 17.53 28.92 3.52
N GLY A 87 17.31 30.15 4.00
CA GLY A 87 15.97 30.74 4.04
C GLY A 87 15.00 29.96 4.95
N ALA A 88 14.02 29.27 4.38
CA ALA A 88 13.07 28.43 5.09
C ALA A 88 13.43 26.94 5.08
N PHE A 89 14.50 26.56 4.37
CA PHE A 89 14.89 25.18 4.15
C PHE A 89 16.22 24.85 4.80
N PHE A 90 16.52 23.56 4.78
CA PHE A 90 17.81 23.01 5.13
C PHE A 90 18.42 22.33 3.91
N THR A 91 19.68 22.59 3.64
CA THR A 91 20.38 22.11 2.46
C THR A 91 21.67 21.41 2.83
N GLY A 92 22.27 20.75 1.85
CA GLY A 92 23.54 20.07 1.99
C GLY A 92 23.65 18.90 1.02
N ARG A 93 24.61 18.01 1.29
CA ARG A 93 24.86 16.81 0.50
C ARG A 93 24.75 15.57 1.37
N LEU A 94 24.01 14.56 0.91
CA LEU A 94 23.87 13.29 1.61
C LEU A 94 25.19 12.50 1.60
N PRO A 95 25.66 11.99 2.76
CA PRO A 95 26.83 11.11 2.81
C PRO A 95 26.62 9.85 1.97
N ASP A 96 27.67 9.31 1.34
CA ASP A 96 27.58 8.14 0.43
C ASP A 96 26.95 6.90 1.08
N SER A 97 27.03 6.79 2.41
CA SER A 97 26.41 5.72 3.19
C SER A 97 24.88 5.78 3.23
N VAL A 98 24.26 6.90 2.84
CA VAL A 98 22.81 7.08 2.82
C VAL A 98 22.29 6.78 1.40
N PRO A 99 21.58 5.67 1.17
CA PRO A 99 21.01 5.39 -0.15
C PRO A 99 19.94 6.42 -0.51
N ILE A 100 19.90 6.82 -1.79
CA ILE A 100 18.88 7.74 -2.32
C ILE A 100 17.79 6.92 -2.99
N ALA A 101 16.58 6.95 -2.43
CA ALA A 101 15.40 6.28 -2.94
C ALA A 101 14.13 6.98 -2.44
N ASN A 102 13.02 6.85 -3.17
CA ASN A 102 11.70 7.16 -2.62
C ASN A 102 11.39 6.12 -1.54
N THR A 103 11.52 6.51 -0.26
CA THR A 103 11.27 5.63 0.90
C THR A 103 11.32 6.42 2.21
N ALA A 104 11.12 5.72 3.33
CA ALA A 104 11.49 6.22 4.65
C ALA A 104 12.97 5.94 4.96
N VAL A 105 13.73 6.97 5.32
CA VAL A 105 15.16 6.84 5.65
C VAL A 105 15.45 7.31 7.07
N ARG A 106 16.27 6.55 7.81
CA ARG A 106 16.80 6.98 9.11
C ARG A 106 18.13 7.67 8.90
N TRP A 107 18.20 8.96 9.18
CA TRP A 107 19.42 9.76 9.03
C TRP A 107 19.35 11.01 9.93
N ASN A 108 20.50 11.39 10.50
CA ASN A 108 20.65 12.58 11.34
C ASN A 108 19.59 12.67 12.46
N GLY A 109 19.44 11.57 13.21
CA GLY A 109 18.53 11.42 14.35
C GLY A 109 17.03 11.46 14.02
N ARG A 110 16.64 11.38 12.75
CA ARG A 110 15.22 11.39 12.31
C ARG A 110 14.89 10.27 11.33
N VAL A 111 13.59 9.99 11.20
CA VAL A 111 13.02 9.22 10.09
C VAL A 111 12.43 10.20 9.09
N TRP A 112 13.06 10.35 7.93
CA TRP A 112 12.63 11.25 6.85
C TRP A 112 11.75 10.50 5.86
N THR A 113 10.77 11.21 5.30
CA THR A 113 10.21 10.86 4.00
C THR A 113 11.20 11.37 2.94
N MET A 114 11.92 10.46 2.29
CA MET A 114 12.85 10.80 1.22
C MET A 114 12.13 10.77 -0.14
N LEU A 115 12.36 11.80 -0.93
CA LEU A 115 11.84 11.95 -2.28
C LEU A 115 13.00 12.16 -3.25
N MET A 116 13.00 11.44 -4.36
CA MET A 116 14.02 11.55 -5.40
C MET A 116 13.55 12.52 -6.50
N ALA A 117 14.38 13.51 -6.81
CA ALA A 117 14.12 14.41 -7.93
C ALA A 117 14.49 13.77 -9.29
N PRO A 118 13.83 14.19 -10.40
CA PRO A 118 12.68 15.10 -10.44
C PRO A 118 11.40 14.41 -9.96
N LEU A 119 10.52 15.19 -9.32
CA LEU A 119 9.21 14.70 -8.87
C LEU A 119 8.16 14.81 -9.99
N PRO A 120 7.04 14.07 -9.92
CA PRO A 120 5.98 14.18 -10.91
C PRO A 120 5.46 15.63 -11.05
N GLU A 121 5.34 16.10 -12.28
CA GLU A 121 4.75 17.40 -12.59
C GLU A 121 3.24 17.41 -12.37
N ASP A 122 2.57 16.30 -12.73
CA ASP A 122 1.14 16.10 -12.46
C ASP A 122 0.86 16.13 -10.96
N GLU A 123 -0.03 17.02 -10.55
CA GLU A 123 -0.31 17.28 -9.14
C GLU A 123 -0.93 16.06 -8.43
N THR A 124 -1.77 15.30 -9.13
CA THR A 124 -2.36 14.08 -8.56
C THR A 124 -1.29 13.02 -8.33
N ALA A 125 -0.46 12.75 -9.35
CA ALA A 125 0.64 11.80 -9.25
C ALA A 125 1.64 12.19 -8.14
N ARG A 126 1.96 13.48 -8.03
CA ARG A 126 2.80 13.99 -6.94
C ARG A 126 2.13 13.80 -5.58
N SER A 127 0.84 14.09 -5.44
CA SER A 127 0.10 13.85 -4.20
C SER A 127 0.11 12.38 -3.78
N ILE A 128 -0.07 11.47 -4.75
CA ILE A 128 0.01 10.02 -4.51
C ILE A 128 1.41 9.66 -3.99
N LEU A 129 2.47 10.09 -4.68
CA LEU A 129 3.86 9.84 -4.25
C LEU A 129 4.11 10.38 -2.84
N LEU A 130 3.73 11.64 -2.56
CA LEU A 130 3.96 12.26 -1.26
C LEU A 130 3.31 11.48 -0.12
N MET A 131 2.05 11.09 -0.29
CA MET A 131 1.32 10.37 0.76
C MET A 131 1.70 8.88 0.82
N HIS A 132 2.15 8.29 -0.28
CA HIS A 132 2.78 6.97 -0.32
C HIS A 132 4.06 6.95 0.52
N GLU A 133 4.99 7.88 0.27
CA GLU A 133 6.27 7.91 1.00
C GLU A 133 6.11 8.40 2.45
N ALA A 134 5.14 9.28 2.72
CA ALA A 134 4.79 9.64 4.10
C ALA A 134 4.24 8.45 4.89
N TRP A 135 3.58 7.49 4.24
CA TRP A 135 3.09 6.28 4.88
C TRP A 135 4.23 5.36 5.32
N HIS A 136 5.24 5.14 4.47
CA HIS A 136 6.43 4.36 4.82
C HIS A 136 7.10 4.89 6.10
N ARG A 137 7.13 6.22 6.29
CA ARG A 137 7.72 6.84 7.49
C ARG A 137 7.01 6.44 8.79
N ILE A 138 5.68 6.25 8.75
CA ILE A 138 4.90 5.86 9.93
C ILE A 138 4.72 4.35 10.06
N GLN A 139 5.08 3.57 9.05
CA GLN A 139 4.78 2.13 8.95
C GLN A 139 5.23 1.34 10.19
N ASP A 140 6.46 1.56 10.66
CA ASP A 140 7.00 0.93 11.86
C ASP A 140 6.26 1.38 13.13
N GLN A 141 5.99 2.68 13.26
CA GLN A 141 5.21 3.25 14.37
C GLN A 141 3.84 2.60 14.45
N ILE A 142 3.30 2.21 13.29
CA ILE A 142 2.02 1.53 13.18
C ILE A 142 2.07 0.00 13.25
N GLY A 143 3.20 -0.58 13.63
CA GLY A 143 3.33 -2.03 13.81
C GLY A 143 3.19 -2.83 12.52
N LEU A 144 3.33 -2.17 11.36
CA LEU A 144 3.26 -2.78 10.04
C LEU A 144 4.64 -2.88 9.38
N LYS A 145 5.69 -3.01 10.21
CA LYS A 145 7.10 -3.02 9.80
C LYS A 145 7.32 -3.72 8.46
N ALA A 146 8.11 -3.05 7.62
CA ALA A 146 8.52 -3.57 6.33
C ALA A 146 9.20 -4.94 6.50
N ILE A 147 8.75 -5.92 5.71
CA ILE A 147 9.39 -7.22 5.60
C ILE A 147 9.69 -7.41 4.13
N HIS A 148 10.98 -7.54 3.81
CA HIS A 148 11.40 -7.89 2.47
C HIS A 148 10.95 -9.31 2.15
N ALA A 149 10.31 -9.47 1.00
CA ALA A 149 9.86 -10.76 0.52
C ALA A 149 9.89 -10.79 -1.00
N ASP A 150 10.63 -11.74 -1.56
CA ASP A 150 10.68 -11.96 -3.00
C ASP A 150 9.45 -12.73 -3.47
N GLN A 151 9.04 -12.49 -4.72
CA GLN A 151 7.84 -13.09 -5.32
C GLN A 151 8.15 -13.89 -6.60
N PRO A 152 9.04 -14.89 -6.54
CA PRO A 152 9.46 -15.63 -7.74
C PRO A 152 8.30 -16.35 -8.44
N GLN A 153 7.23 -16.71 -7.71
CA GLN A 153 6.03 -17.32 -8.27
C GLN A 153 5.35 -16.42 -9.32
N LEU A 154 5.41 -15.10 -9.15
CA LEU A 154 4.85 -14.15 -10.10
C LEU A 154 5.69 -14.01 -11.38
N GLU A 155 6.83 -14.68 -11.44
CA GLU A 155 7.65 -14.84 -12.63
C GLU A 155 7.41 -16.20 -13.35
N THR A 156 6.46 -17.00 -12.88
CA THR A 156 6.01 -18.22 -13.58
C THR A 156 4.80 -17.92 -14.48
N GLU A 157 4.57 -18.72 -15.52
CA GLU A 157 3.37 -18.58 -16.37
C GLU A 157 2.08 -18.66 -15.54
N ALA A 158 1.96 -19.67 -14.68
CA ALA A 158 0.78 -19.87 -13.83
C ALA A 158 0.54 -18.70 -12.86
N GLY A 159 1.60 -18.18 -12.22
CA GLY A 159 1.49 -17.04 -11.32
C GLY A 159 1.07 -15.76 -12.05
N ARG A 160 1.70 -15.47 -13.20
CA ARG A 160 1.34 -14.30 -14.03
C ARG A 160 -0.10 -14.39 -14.55
N LEU A 161 -0.52 -15.56 -15.02
CA LEU A 161 -1.86 -15.76 -15.57
C LEU A 161 -2.93 -15.49 -14.51
N SER A 162 -2.79 -16.12 -13.33
CA SER A 162 -3.72 -15.90 -12.22
C SER A 162 -3.74 -14.44 -11.79
N LEU A 163 -2.57 -13.80 -11.62
CA LEU A 163 -2.49 -12.40 -11.23
C LEU A 163 -3.18 -11.50 -12.25
N ARG A 164 -2.96 -11.69 -13.55
CA ARG A 164 -3.62 -10.89 -14.60
C ARG A 164 -5.14 -11.04 -14.59
N LEU A 165 -5.63 -12.26 -14.41
CA LEU A 165 -7.07 -12.50 -14.25
C LEU A 165 -7.59 -11.81 -12.98
N GLU A 166 -6.84 -11.85 -11.87
CA GLU A 166 -7.19 -11.14 -10.64
C GLU A 166 -7.28 -9.63 -10.89
N LEU A 167 -6.31 -9.04 -11.59
CA LEU A 167 -6.32 -7.61 -11.93
C LEU A 167 -7.52 -7.23 -12.80
N ARG A 168 -7.90 -8.08 -13.77
CA ARG A 168 -9.10 -7.87 -14.59
C ARG A 168 -10.38 -7.94 -13.76
N ALA A 169 -10.48 -8.90 -12.84
CA ALA A 169 -11.62 -9.02 -11.93
C ALA A 169 -11.71 -7.82 -10.98
N LEU A 170 -10.59 -7.35 -10.42
CA LEU A 170 -10.53 -6.13 -9.61
C LEU A 170 -10.90 -4.87 -10.42
N SER A 171 -10.45 -4.78 -11.67
CA SER A 171 -10.85 -3.71 -12.59
C SER A 171 -12.36 -3.71 -12.82
N ALA A 172 -12.95 -4.87 -13.10
CA ALA A 172 -14.39 -5.03 -13.28
C ALA A 172 -15.16 -4.65 -11.99
N ALA A 173 -14.64 -5.04 -10.83
CA ALA A 173 -15.25 -4.68 -9.55
C ALA A 173 -15.27 -3.16 -9.30
N LEU A 174 -14.19 -2.45 -9.65
CA LEU A 174 -14.15 -1.00 -9.54
C LEU A 174 -15.05 -0.28 -10.55
N ALA A 175 -15.20 -0.85 -11.75
CA ALA A 175 -16.04 -0.30 -12.82
C ALA A 175 -17.53 -0.61 -12.66
N ALA A 176 -17.88 -1.63 -11.87
CA ALA A 176 -19.26 -2.08 -11.69
C ALA A 176 -20.13 -1.00 -11.03
N VAL A 177 -21.25 -0.67 -11.68
CA VAL A 177 -22.30 0.20 -11.16
C VAL A 177 -23.12 -0.57 -10.12
N GLU A 178 -23.58 -1.76 -10.50
CA GLU A 178 -24.45 -2.59 -9.68
C GLU A 178 -23.69 -3.31 -8.56
N THR A 179 -24.32 -3.38 -7.39
CA THR A 179 -23.69 -4.00 -6.20
C THR A 179 -23.48 -5.50 -6.40
N VAL A 180 -24.38 -6.18 -7.12
CA VAL A 180 -24.29 -7.63 -7.40
C VAL A 180 -23.10 -7.92 -8.33
N GLU A 181 -22.93 -7.13 -9.38
CA GLU A 181 -21.80 -7.28 -10.32
C GLU A 181 -20.47 -7.00 -9.63
N ARG A 182 -20.41 -5.92 -8.85
CA ARG A 182 -19.24 -5.60 -8.03
C ARG A 182 -18.86 -6.75 -7.12
N ARG A 183 -19.84 -7.34 -6.43
CA ARG A 183 -19.62 -8.45 -5.51
C ARG A 183 -19.06 -9.68 -6.24
N ARG A 184 -19.67 -10.07 -7.37
CA ARG A 184 -19.20 -11.20 -8.18
C ARG A 184 -17.75 -10.99 -8.64
N ALA A 185 -17.44 -9.81 -9.16
CA ALA A 185 -16.08 -9.50 -9.61
C ALA A 185 -15.04 -9.51 -8.47
N VAL A 186 -15.42 -9.09 -7.25
CA VAL A 186 -14.58 -9.26 -6.05
C VAL A 186 -14.40 -10.73 -5.70
N GLU A 187 -15.47 -11.53 -5.75
CA GLU A 187 -15.41 -12.98 -5.49
C GLU A 187 -14.50 -13.69 -6.51
N ASP A 188 -14.56 -13.33 -7.79
CA ASP A 188 -13.66 -13.85 -8.83
C ASP A 188 -12.19 -13.50 -8.56
N ALA A 189 -11.90 -12.24 -8.19
CA ALA A 189 -10.55 -11.82 -7.82
C ALA A 189 -9.99 -12.63 -6.64
N LEU A 190 -10.81 -12.82 -5.60
CA LEU A 190 -10.44 -13.63 -4.43
C LEU A 190 -10.23 -15.10 -4.78
N ALA A 191 -11.05 -15.68 -5.66
CA ALA A 191 -10.91 -17.05 -6.11
C ALA A 191 -9.59 -17.26 -6.89
N LEU A 192 -9.20 -16.30 -7.73
CA LEU A 192 -7.96 -16.34 -8.49
C LEU A 192 -6.72 -16.22 -7.59
N ARG A 193 -6.77 -15.33 -6.57
CA ARG A 193 -5.75 -15.25 -5.53
C ARG A 193 -5.65 -16.58 -4.75
N ALA A 194 -6.79 -17.10 -4.29
CA ALA A 194 -6.83 -18.36 -3.54
C ALA A 194 -6.27 -19.54 -4.34
N TRP A 195 -6.59 -19.62 -5.63
CA TRP A 195 -6.00 -20.60 -6.54
C TRP A 195 -4.48 -20.46 -6.63
N ARG A 196 -3.97 -19.22 -6.76
CA ARG A 196 -2.52 -18.96 -6.82
C ARG A 196 -1.82 -19.38 -5.54
N HIS A 197 -2.39 -19.04 -4.38
CA HIS A 197 -1.83 -19.42 -3.08
C HIS A 197 -1.89 -20.93 -2.85
N ALA A 198 -2.95 -21.62 -3.32
CA ALA A 198 -2.99 -23.08 -3.28
C ALA A 198 -1.92 -23.72 -4.19
N ARG A 199 -1.61 -23.10 -5.33
CA ARG A 199 -0.60 -23.58 -6.27
C ARG A 199 0.84 -23.28 -5.82
N PHE A 200 1.02 -22.20 -5.06
CA PHE A 200 2.29 -21.72 -4.50
C PHE A 200 2.12 -21.39 -3.00
N PRO A 201 2.04 -22.39 -2.10
CA PRO A 201 1.73 -22.13 -0.69
C PRO A 201 2.72 -21.21 0.04
N GLU A 202 4.02 -21.33 -0.28
CA GLU A 202 5.09 -20.49 0.26
C GLU A 202 4.94 -19.01 -0.13
N ALA A 203 4.21 -18.71 -1.20
CA ALA A 203 4.06 -17.37 -1.73
C ALA A 203 3.12 -16.49 -0.92
N GLN A 204 2.17 -17.07 -0.16
CA GLN A 204 1.12 -16.28 0.49
C GLN A 204 1.71 -15.28 1.50
N ALA A 205 2.62 -15.73 2.36
CA ALA A 205 3.25 -14.86 3.35
C ALA A 205 4.10 -13.77 2.69
N ALA A 206 4.76 -14.11 1.59
CA ALA A 206 5.55 -13.17 0.82
C ALA A 206 4.66 -12.12 0.13
N GLU A 207 3.57 -12.53 -0.52
CA GLU A 207 2.64 -11.61 -1.18
C GLU A 207 1.98 -10.68 -0.14
N ASP A 208 1.53 -11.22 1.00
CA ASP A 208 0.96 -10.44 2.11
C ASP A 208 1.97 -9.40 2.65
N ALA A 209 3.25 -9.74 2.71
CA ALA A 209 4.30 -8.81 3.14
C ALA A 209 4.50 -7.66 2.15
N MET A 210 4.51 -7.95 0.85
CA MET A 210 4.67 -6.94 -0.19
C MET A 210 3.41 -6.07 -0.35
N GLU A 211 2.21 -6.65 -0.28
CA GLU A 211 0.95 -5.89 -0.26
C GLU A 211 0.84 -5.01 0.97
N ARG A 212 1.33 -5.48 2.13
CA ARG A 212 1.46 -4.62 3.32
C ARG A 212 2.41 -3.47 3.08
N ASN A 213 3.55 -3.71 2.44
CA ASN A 213 4.57 -2.70 2.23
C ASN A 213 4.13 -1.66 1.18
N GLU A 214 3.95 -2.09 -0.06
CA GLU A 214 3.69 -1.19 -1.18
C GLU A 214 2.21 -0.98 -1.46
N GLY A 215 1.39 -2.01 -1.21
CA GLY A 215 -0.04 -1.94 -1.51
C GLY A 215 -0.79 -0.98 -0.57
N VAL A 216 -0.45 -0.98 0.71
CA VAL A 216 -1.03 -0.06 1.70
C VAL A 216 -0.48 1.36 1.54
N ALA A 217 0.80 1.50 1.22
CA ALA A 217 1.40 2.79 0.88
C ALA A 217 0.71 3.41 -0.36
N GLU A 218 0.55 2.63 -1.43
CA GLU A 218 -0.12 3.07 -2.66
C GLU A 218 -1.60 3.41 -2.43
N TYR A 219 -2.30 2.61 -1.61
CA TYR A 219 -3.66 2.94 -1.19
C TYR A 219 -3.71 4.27 -0.43
N THR A 220 -2.77 4.51 0.49
CA THR A 220 -2.70 5.77 1.24
C THR A 220 -2.47 6.95 0.31
N GLY A 221 -1.54 6.81 -0.63
CA GLY A 221 -1.30 7.75 -1.71
C GLY A 221 -2.59 8.17 -2.39
N ARG A 222 -3.32 7.19 -2.92
CA ARG A 222 -4.57 7.40 -3.67
C ARG A 222 -5.75 7.90 -2.84
N LEU A 223 -5.85 7.44 -1.60
CA LEU A 223 -6.90 7.85 -0.67
C LEU A 223 -6.78 9.34 -0.34
N LEU A 224 -5.56 9.83 -0.20
CA LEU A 224 -5.27 11.18 0.26
C LEU A 224 -4.94 12.15 -0.87
N SER A 225 -4.73 11.69 -2.10
CA SER A 225 -4.36 12.53 -3.25
C SER A 225 -5.42 13.50 -3.74
N ARG A 226 -6.61 13.53 -3.11
CA ARG A 226 -7.77 14.33 -3.55
C ARG A 226 -8.18 14.08 -5.01
N ASP A 227 -7.95 12.86 -5.49
CA ASP A 227 -8.33 12.47 -6.85
C ASP A 227 -9.81 12.07 -6.90
N ASP A 228 -10.68 12.97 -7.38
CA ASP A 228 -12.11 12.68 -7.55
C ASP A 228 -12.38 11.55 -8.55
N GLN A 229 -11.41 11.25 -9.43
CA GLN A 229 -11.46 10.16 -10.40
C GLN A 229 -10.66 8.94 -9.96
N MET A 230 -10.28 8.84 -8.67
CA MET A 230 -9.44 7.76 -8.15
C MET A 230 -9.94 6.37 -8.56
N THR A 231 -11.25 6.13 -8.45
CA THR A 231 -11.84 4.81 -8.75
C THR A 231 -11.74 4.45 -10.23
N SER A 232 -12.08 5.38 -11.13
CA SER A 232 -12.05 5.13 -12.58
C SER A 232 -10.62 5.04 -13.10
N ARG A 233 -9.71 5.91 -12.62
CA ARG A 233 -8.27 5.85 -12.96
C ARG A 233 -7.62 4.56 -12.45
N LEU A 234 -7.97 4.11 -11.25
CA LEU A 234 -7.49 2.83 -10.72
C LEU A 234 -8.02 1.65 -11.55
N ALA A 235 -9.31 1.63 -11.89
CA ALA A 235 -9.86 0.60 -12.79
C ALA A 235 -9.11 0.57 -14.13
N ALA A 236 -8.91 1.73 -14.76
CA ALA A 236 -8.16 1.84 -16.01
C ALA A 236 -6.68 1.41 -15.87
N HIS A 237 -6.06 1.68 -14.72
CA HIS A 237 -4.69 1.23 -14.42
C HIS A 237 -4.62 -0.30 -14.33
N LEU A 238 -5.55 -0.93 -13.63
CA LEU A 238 -5.64 -2.39 -13.51
C LEU A 238 -5.90 -3.08 -14.85
N ALA A 239 -6.74 -2.50 -15.70
CA ALA A 239 -6.99 -3.01 -17.05
C ALA A 239 -5.73 -3.03 -17.95
N ARG A 240 -4.72 -2.19 -17.66
CA ARG A 240 -3.41 -2.22 -18.33
C ARG A 240 -2.43 -3.20 -17.69
N GLY A 241 -2.83 -3.88 -16.61
CA GLY A 241 -2.02 -4.85 -15.89
C GLY A 241 -1.41 -5.91 -16.80
N ASP A 242 -2.09 -6.35 -17.85
CA ASP A 242 -1.61 -7.35 -18.82
C ASP A 242 -0.29 -6.98 -19.52
N ARG A 243 0.03 -5.68 -19.59
CA ARG A 243 1.23 -5.18 -20.27
C ARG A 243 2.47 -5.15 -19.36
N VAL A 244 2.31 -5.46 -18.06
CA VAL A 244 3.40 -5.49 -17.11
C VAL A 244 4.30 -6.70 -17.39
N ARG A 245 5.61 -6.43 -17.52
CA ARG A 245 6.62 -7.44 -17.84
C ARG A 245 7.21 -8.13 -16.61
N ALA A 246 7.26 -7.44 -15.48
CA ALA A 246 7.81 -7.95 -14.23
C ALA A 246 6.89 -7.60 -13.06
N TYR A 247 6.32 -8.61 -12.41
CA TYR A 247 5.36 -8.43 -11.31
C TYR A 247 6.00 -8.62 -9.95
N ALA A 248 7.11 -9.36 -9.85
CA ALA A 248 7.64 -9.77 -8.56
C ALA A 248 7.89 -8.61 -7.59
N ARG A 249 8.21 -7.41 -8.11
CA ARG A 249 8.45 -6.20 -7.31
C ARG A 249 7.38 -5.12 -7.47
N SER A 250 6.32 -5.37 -8.25
CA SER A 250 5.36 -4.32 -8.62
C SER A 250 3.89 -4.71 -8.41
N PHE A 251 3.58 -6.00 -8.25
CA PHE A 251 2.17 -6.46 -8.22
C PHE A 251 1.34 -5.79 -7.12
N ALA A 252 1.95 -5.50 -5.96
CA ALA A 252 1.30 -4.91 -4.80
C ALA A 252 0.74 -3.49 -5.09
N TYR A 253 1.35 -2.73 -6.00
CA TYR A 253 0.81 -1.44 -6.46
C TYR A 253 -0.51 -1.60 -7.23
N TYR A 254 -0.74 -2.78 -7.82
CA TYR A 254 -1.97 -3.11 -8.53
C TYR A 254 -3.00 -3.74 -7.58
N THR A 255 -2.64 -4.76 -6.81
CA THR A 255 -3.59 -5.49 -5.98
C THR A 255 -3.96 -4.77 -4.70
N GLY A 256 -3.03 -4.03 -4.10
CA GLY A 256 -3.21 -3.35 -2.81
C GLY A 256 -4.35 -2.32 -2.79
N PRO A 257 -4.34 -1.29 -3.66
CA PRO A 257 -5.34 -0.22 -3.65
C PRO A 257 -6.80 -0.68 -3.79
N PRO A 258 -7.18 -1.55 -4.76
CA PRO A 258 -8.56 -2.02 -4.86
C PRO A 258 -8.95 -2.87 -3.65
N MET A 259 -8.08 -3.77 -3.19
CA MET A 259 -8.33 -4.63 -2.03
C MET A 259 -8.57 -3.81 -0.75
N ALA A 260 -7.71 -2.83 -0.50
CA ALA A 260 -7.84 -1.86 0.59
C ALA A 260 -9.18 -1.09 0.52
N SER A 261 -9.51 -0.60 -0.67
CA SER A 261 -10.74 0.15 -0.93
C SER A 261 -11.99 -0.66 -0.59
N PHE A 262 -12.05 -1.92 -1.02
CA PHE A 262 -13.18 -2.79 -0.72
C PHE A 262 -13.25 -3.15 0.77
N TRP A 263 -12.11 -3.45 1.40
CA TRP A 263 -12.06 -3.75 2.83
C TRP A 263 -12.55 -2.58 3.68
N MET A 264 -12.10 -1.35 3.38
CA MET A 264 -12.54 -0.13 4.08
C MET A 264 -14.04 0.12 3.91
N ARG A 265 -14.60 -0.12 2.71
CA ARG A 265 -16.05 -0.03 2.46
C ARG A 265 -16.84 -1.04 3.30
N LEU A 266 -16.37 -2.29 3.40
CA LEU A 266 -17.02 -3.32 4.22
C LEU A 266 -17.02 -2.94 5.71
N ARG A 267 -15.90 -2.40 6.22
CA ARG A 267 -15.82 -1.91 7.60
C ARG A 267 -16.81 -0.79 7.89
N ARG A 268 -16.89 0.21 7.01
CA ARG A 268 -17.82 1.34 7.15
C ARG A 268 -19.29 0.89 7.14
N ALA A 269 -19.60 -0.15 6.38
CA ALA A 269 -20.95 -0.71 6.32
C ALA A 269 -21.34 -1.58 7.54
N GLY A 270 -20.47 -1.72 8.55
CA GLY A 270 -20.73 -2.56 9.73
C GLY A 270 -20.87 -4.06 9.43
N ARG A 271 -20.57 -4.48 8.18
CA ARG A 271 -20.76 -5.84 7.72
C ARG A 271 -19.51 -6.68 8.03
N ARG A 272 -19.61 -7.51 9.08
CA ARG A 272 -18.77 -8.71 9.21
C ARG A 272 -19.26 -9.75 8.21
N THR A 273 -18.96 -9.59 6.93
CA THR A 273 -19.35 -10.60 5.93
C THR A 273 -18.56 -11.88 6.14
N GLY A 274 -19.26 -13.02 6.12
CA GLY A 274 -18.69 -14.37 6.14
C GLY A 274 -17.94 -14.77 4.86
N ILE A 275 -17.47 -13.81 4.06
CA ILE A 275 -16.36 -14.05 3.12
C ILE A 275 -15.16 -14.20 4.04
N ALA A 276 -14.66 -15.44 4.16
CA ALA A 276 -13.72 -15.82 5.19
C ALA A 276 -12.66 -14.73 5.33
N ALA A 277 -12.64 -14.11 6.50
CA ALA A 277 -11.75 -13.00 6.76
C ALA A 277 -10.28 -13.38 6.48
N ARG A 278 -9.98 -14.69 6.37
CA ARG A 278 -8.70 -15.33 5.99
C ARG A 278 -8.21 -14.98 4.57
N ASP A 279 -9.09 -14.66 3.63
CA ASP A 279 -8.72 -14.55 2.19
C ASP A 279 -8.40 -13.12 1.71
N TRP A 280 -8.58 -12.12 2.58
CA TRP A 280 -8.31 -10.69 2.29
C TRP A 280 -6.84 -10.28 2.50
N GLY A 281 -5.93 -11.26 2.52
CA GLY A 281 -4.56 -11.11 3.02
C GLY A 281 -4.57 -10.90 4.54
N GLY A 282 -3.60 -11.46 5.26
CA GLY A 282 -3.46 -11.29 6.71
C GLY A 282 -3.37 -9.83 7.18
N CYS A 283 -3.14 -8.91 6.23
CA CYS A 283 -2.71 -7.54 6.40
C CYS A 283 -3.68 -6.64 7.19
N TRP A 284 -4.99 -6.78 7.02
CA TRP A 284 -5.90 -5.78 7.58
C TRP A 284 -6.35 -6.04 9.03
N ARG A 285 -5.97 -7.19 9.59
CA ARG A 285 -6.32 -7.57 10.98
C ARG A 285 -5.40 -6.94 12.03
N ALA A 286 -4.17 -6.57 11.66
CA ALA A 286 -3.06 -6.53 12.61
C ALA A 286 -3.01 -5.32 13.55
N ARG A 287 -3.79 -4.24 13.36
CA ARG A 287 -3.68 -3.06 14.25
C ARG A 287 -4.96 -2.49 14.86
N TRP A 288 -6.11 -3.09 14.57
CA TRP A 288 -7.37 -2.74 15.23
C TRP A 288 -8.10 -4.02 15.61
N SER A 289 -7.43 -4.86 16.40
CA SER A 289 -8.03 -6.07 16.94
C SER A 289 -9.24 -5.71 17.80
N CYS A 290 -10.35 -6.38 17.51
CA CYS A 290 -11.08 -7.12 18.51
C CYS A 290 -10.53 -6.91 19.95
N ARG A 291 -11.14 -5.99 20.71
CA ARG A 291 -11.47 -6.32 22.09
C ARG A 291 -12.41 -7.50 22.00
N SER A 292 -11.86 -8.71 21.98
CA SER A 292 -12.60 -9.92 22.27
C SER A 292 -13.06 -9.78 23.72
N SER A 293 -14.33 -9.42 23.91
CA SER A 293 -15.00 -9.80 25.15
C SER A 293 -14.89 -11.32 25.27
N PRO A 294 -14.50 -11.88 26.42
CA PRO A 294 -14.42 -13.32 26.58
C PRO A 294 -15.84 -13.89 26.47
N MET A 295 -16.11 -14.58 25.37
CA MET A 295 -17.35 -15.34 25.23
C MET A 295 -17.27 -16.48 26.23
N LYS A 296 -18.16 -16.48 27.22
CA LYS A 296 -18.31 -17.56 28.20
C LYS A 296 -18.41 -18.89 27.44
N ARG A 297 -17.44 -19.78 27.62
CA ARG A 297 -17.57 -21.20 27.26
C ARG A 297 -18.75 -21.76 28.05
N SER A 298 -19.89 -21.99 27.40
CA SER A 298 -20.89 -22.91 27.93
C SER A 298 -20.34 -24.32 27.75
N SER A 299 -19.77 -24.88 28.80
CA SER A 299 -19.43 -26.29 28.85
C SER A 299 -20.72 -27.12 28.81
N ARG A 300 -21.14 -27.59 27.62
CA ARG A 300 -21.93 -28.81 27.52
C ARG A 300 -20.95 -29.95 27.31
N ASN A 301 -20.48 -30.52 28.42
CA ASN A 301 -19.85 -31.83 28.42
C ASN A 301 -20.95 -32.86 28.18
N ALA A 302 -21.01 -33.40 26.96
CA ALA A 302 -21.51 -34.74 26.73
C ALA A 302 -20.27 -35.66 26.73
N GLY A 303 -19.98 -36.25 27.90
CA GLY A 303 -19.00 -37.33 28.02
C GLY A 303 -19.73 -38.68 27.99
N PRO A 304 -19.10 -39.74 27.46
CA PRO A 304 -19.72 -41.04 27.30
C PRO A 304 -19.78 -41.79 28.64
N ASP A 305 -20.87 -42.54 28.77
CA ASP A 305 -21.12 -43.52 29.83
C ASP A 305 -20.05 -44.62 29.83
N THR A 306 -19.30 -44.77 30.92
CA THR A 306 -18.80 -46.06 31.40
C THR A 306 -18.26 -45.91 32.83
N GLY A 307 -18.71 -46.78 33.74
CA GLY A 307 -17.83 -47.30 34.78
C GLY A 307 -18.23 -47.10 36.24
N ARG A 308 -18.75 -48.20 36.80
CA ARG A 308 -18.42 -48.74 38.13
C ARG A 308 -18.83 -47.95 39.38
N ARG A 309 -19.93 -48.44 39.94
CA ARG A 309 -20.23 -48.51 41.38
C ARG A 309 -18.99 -48.85 42.22
N ARG A 310 -18.67 -48.01 43.21
CA ARG A 310 -18.10 -48.44 44.49
C ARG A 310 -18.78 -47.71 45.66
N SER A 311 -19.35 -48.55 46.51
CA SER A 311 -19.89 -48.40 47.86
C SER A 311 -19.15 -47.46 48.82
N ARG A 312 -19.91 -46.76 49.68
CA ARG A 312 -19.74 -46.66 51.16
C ARG A 312 -20.91 -45.87 51.82
N PRO A 313 -21.13 -45.93 53.16
CA PRO A 313 -22.36 -46.49 53.70
C PRO A 313 -23.26 -45.55 54.52
N ARG A 314 -24.48 -46.06 54.75
CA ARG A 314 -25.49 -45.81 55.81
C ARG A 314 -25.15 -44.77 56.91
N LYS A 315 -26.06 -43.81 57.09
CA LYS A 315 -26.63 -43.47 58.40
C LYS A 315 -28.16 -43.56 58.36
N ARG A 316 -28.70 -44.00 59.49
CA ARG A 316 -30.07 -44.47 59.77
C ARG A 316 -30.80 -43.41 60.62
N GLN A 317 -32.12 -43.57 60.74
CA GLN A 317 -33.10 -42.93 61.66
C GLN A 317 -33.83 -41.71 61.07
N GLY A 318 -35.16 -41.59 61.11
CA GLY A 318 -36.25 -42.39 61.70
C GLY A 318 -37.57 -42.13 60.92
N ARG A 319 -38.49 -43.12 60.81
CA ARG A 319 -39.81 -43.18 61.51
C ARG A 319 -40.48 -41.79 61.66
N ALA A 320 -41.75 -41.55 61.35
CA ALA A 320 -42.96 -42.29 60.96
C ALA A 320 -43.90 -41.18 60.36
N ASN A 321 -45.11 -41.35 59.85
CA ASN A 321 -46.21 -42.27 60.07
C ASN A 321 -47.35 -41.81 59.14
N ARG A 322 -48.15 -42.76 58.59
CA ARG A 322 -49.62 -42.68 58.40
C ARG A 322 -50.17 -41.63 57.39
N ARG A 323 -51.23 -41.87 56.61
CA ARG A 323 -52.26 -42.91 56.51
C ARG A 323 -53.13 -42.58 55.29
N ARG A 324 -53.65 -43.64 54.62
CA ARG A 324 -55.03 -43.80 54.05
C ARG A 324 -55.46 -42.82 52.93
N ALA A 325 -56.32 -43.18 51.98
CA ALA A 325 -56.92 -44.43 51.54
C ALA A 325 -57.60 -44.14 50.17
N SER A 326 -57.64 -45.18 49.34
CA SER A 326 -58.42 -45.44 48.11
C SER A 326 -59.96 -45.30 48.30
N PRO A 327 -60.82 -45.75 47.36
CA PRO A 327 -61.00 -45.53 45.91
C PRO A 327 -62.49 -45.12 45.65
N PRO A 328 -63.28 -45.49 44.60
CA PRO A 328 -63.23 -46.60 43.61
C PRO A 328 -62.44 -46.32 42.33
#